data_AF-A0A7W1S766-F1
#
_entry.id   AF-A0A7W1S766-F1
#
_cell.length_a   1.000
_cell.length_b   1.000
_cell.length_c   1.000
_cell.angle_alpha   90.00
_cell.angle_beta   90.00
_cell.angle_gamma   90.00
#
_symmetry.space_group_name_H-M   'P 1'
#
loop_
_entity.id
_entity.type
_entity.pdbx_description
1 polymer ?
#
loop_
_entity_poly.entity_id
_entity_poly.type
_entity_poly.pdbx_seq_one_letter_code
_entity_poly.pdbx_strand_id
1 'polypeptide(L)'
;MTTINIEKHNHHGEFVLAYPGEIVEQGETWVCLRAVFDRSESNLGFVVFRRGDVFYEWFFSDQWYNIFQVHEGDSQTLKGWYCNITRPAHIDADRVYSDDLELDVFIMPNGTIILLDEEEFAALNLNTDERMAALRAIQDIRQRVSARTRPFTAVQ
;
A
#
# COMPACT_ATOMS: atom_id res chain seq x y z
N MET A 1 12.02 -16.74 -9.83
CA MET A 1 11.39 -15.58 -9.17
C MET A 1 12.37 -15.11 -8.12
N THR A 2 12.68 -13.82 -8.08
CA THR A 2 13.58 -13.25 -7.07
C THR A 2 12.75 -12.90 -5.85
N THR A 3 13.06 -13.52 -4.71
CA THR A 3 12.41 -13.22 -3.43
C THR A 3 13.11 -12.04 -2.78
N ILE A 4 12.31 -11.13 -2.21
CA ILE A 4 12.75 -9.93 -1.50
C ILE A 4 12.06 -9.89 -0.13
N ASN A 5 12.72 -9.34 0.88
CA ASN A 5 12.11 -9.14 2.19
C ASN A 5 11.33 -7.82 2.20
N ILE A 6 10.06 -7.85 2.59
CA ILE A 6 9.24 -6.65 2.76
C ILE A 6 9.13 -6.37 4.25
N GLU A 7 9.52 -5.17 4.69
CA GLU A 7 9.42 -4.76 6.09
C GLU A 7 8.39 -3.63 6.24
N LYS A 8 7.49 -3.79 7.22
CA LYS A 8 6.66 -2.70 7.72
C LYS A 8 7.37 -2.05 8.89
N HIS A 9 7.58 -0.74 8.81
CA HIS A 9 8.05 0.07 9.93
C HIS A 9 6.90 0.98 10.39
N ASN A 10 6.90 1.37 11.67
CA ASN A 10 5.94 2.34 12.20
C ASN A 10 6.32 3.78 11.80
N HIS A 11 5.54 4.76 12.23
CA HIS A 11 5.79 6.18 11.90
C HIS A 11 7.09 6.75 12.49
N HIS A 12 7.73 6.05 13.44
CA HIS A 12 9.04 6.37 13.99
C HIS A 12 10.20 5.70 13.23
N GLY A 13 9.92 4.90 12.19
CA GLY A 13 10.92 4.12 11.46
C GLY A 13 11.38 2.86 12.20
N GLU A 14 10.61 2.40 13.19
CA GLU A 14 10.93 1.20 13.94
C GLU A 14 10.29 -0.01 13.28
N PHE A 15 11.04 -1.11 13.22
CA PHE A 15 10.57 -2.38 12.67
C PHE A 15 9.31 -2.89 13.39
N VAL A 16 8.29 -3.25 12.61
CA VAL A 16 7.06 -3.89 13.11
C VAL A 16 7.02 -5.36 12.74
N LEU A 17 7.19 -5.66 11.45
CA LEU A 17 7.15 -7.04 10.93
C LEU A 17 7.82 -7.12 9.56
N ALA A 18 8.12 -8.36 9.16
CA ALA A 18 8.62 -8.69 7.83
C ALA A 18 7.86 -9.87 7.23
N TYR A 19 7.77 -9.90 5.90
CA TYR A 19 7.23 -11.01 5.14
C TYR A 19 7.89 -11.09 3.75
N PRO A 20 7.93 -12.27 3.12
CA PRO A 20 8.54 -12.42 1.81
C PRO A 20 7.61 -11.90 0.71
N GLY A 21 8.21 -11.28 -0.31
CA GLY A 21 7.56 -10.96 -1.58
C GLY A 21 8.37 -11.47 -2.77
N GLU A 22 7.73 -11.61 -3.92
CA GLU A 22 8.35 -11.99 -5.19
C GLU A 22 8.34 -10.80 -6.15
N ILE A 23 9.48 -10.43 -6.71
CA ILE A 23 9.54 -9.34 -7.70
C ILE A 23 8.76 -9.72 -8.95
N VAL A 24 7.75 -8.92 -9.30
CA VAL A 24 6.95 -9.03 -10.52
C VAL A 24 7.49 -8.10 -11.59
N GLU A 25 7.72 -6.84 -11.23
CA GLU A 25 8.18 -5.78 -12.14
C GLU A 25 8.94 -4.72 -11.33
N GLN A 26 9.91 -4.06 -11.96
CA GLN A 26 10.68 -2.98 -11.32
C GLN A 26 10.91 -1.85 -12.34
N GLY A 27 10.71 -0.62 -11.89
CA GLY A 27 11.05 0.60 -12.61
C GLY A 27 12.21 1.34 -11.94
N GLU A 28 12.46 2.58 -12.38
CA GLU A 28 13.54 3.42 -11.84
C GLU A 28 13.29 3.81 -10.37
N THR A 29 12.05 4.17 -10.04
CA THR A 29 11.67 4.67 -8.70
C THR A 29 10.63 3.80 -8.00
N TRP A 30 10.37 2.59 -8.50
CA TRP A 30 9.33 1.73 -7.92
C TRP A 30 9.59 0.25 -8.17
N VAL A 31 8.99 -0.59 -7.33
CA VAL A 31 8.94 -2.04 -7.52
C VAL A 31 7.54 -2.56 -7.24
N CYS A 32 7.11 -3.53 -8.04
CA CYS A 32 5.88 -4.29 -7.85
C CYS A 32 6.23 -5.70 -7.38
N LEU A 33 5.70 -6.07 -6.21
CA LEU A 33 5.94 -7.34 -5.55
C LEU A 33 4.64 -8.14 -5.48
N ARG A 34 4.73 -9.46 -5.60
CA ARG A 34 3.63 -10.37 -5.26
C ARG A 34 3.87 -10.92 -3.87
N ALA A 35 2.91 -10.74 -2.97
CA ALA A 35 2.93 -11.30 -1.63
C ALA A 35 1.63 -12.06 -1.34
N VAL A 36 1.70 -13.08 -0.48
CA VAL A 36 0.53 -13.85 -0.05
C VAL A 36 0.21 -13.46 1.39
N PHE A 37 -1.02 -13.01 1.63
CA PHE A 37 -1.48 -12.63 2.95
C PHE A 37 -1.56 -13.87 3.85
N ASP A 38 -0.67 -13.95 4.84
CA ASP A 38 -0.53 -15.12 5.72
C ASP A 38 -0.93 -14.85 7.17
N ARG A 39 -1.62 -13.72 7.41
CA ARG A 39 -2.02 -13.28 8.76
C ARG A 39 -3.46 -13.68 9.07
N SER A 40 -3.87 -13.37 10.30
CA SER A 40 -5.27 -13.47 10.74
C SER A 40 -6.18 -12.65 9.82
N GLU A 41 -7.41 -13.12 9.64
CA GLU A 41 -8.41 -12.40 8.87
C GLU A 41 -8.57 -10.95 9.39
N SER A 42 -8.59 -9.99 8.47
CA SER A 42 -8.89 -8.59 8.76
C SER A 42 -10.17 -8.19 8.04
N ASN A 43 -11.15 -7.69 8.80
CA ASN A 43 -12.46 -7.31 8.28
C ASN A 43 -12.69 -5.81 8.54
N LEU A 44 -12.71 -5.03 7.46
CA LEU A 44 -12.89 -3.57 7.50
C LEU A 44 -14.37 -3.16 7.32
N GLY A 45 -15.30 -4.13 7.37
CA GLY A 45 -16.74 -3.92 7.19
C GLY A 45 -17.20 -3.87 5.73
N PHE A 46 -16.36 -3.36 4.81
CA PHE A 46 -16.63 -3.31 3.37
C PHE A 46 -15.71 -4.24 2.54
N VAL A 47 -14.65 -4.79 3.16
CA VAL A 47 -13.76 -5.78 2.57
C VAL A 47 -13.21 -6.71 3.66
N VAL A 48 -12.93 -7.96 3.29
CA VAL A 48 -12.31 -8.95 4.17
C VAL A 48 -11.03 -9.49 3.52
N PHE A 49 -9.90 -9.27 4.19
CA PHE A 49 -8.61 -9.87 3.84
C PHE A 49 -8.47 -11.21 4.53
N ARG A 50 -8.31 -12.27 3.73
CA ARG A 50 -8.26 -13.66 4.18
C ARG A 50 -6.87 -14.22 3.96
N ARG A 51 -6.50 -15.14 4.84
CA ARG A 51 -5.29 -15.94 4.64
C ARG A 51 -5.33 -16.59 3.25
N GLY A 52 -4.29 -16.38 2.45
CA GLY A 52 -4.15 -16.86 1.09
C GLY A 52 -4.48 -15.83 0.01
N ASP A 53 -5.08 -14.67 0.36
CA ASP A 53 -5.25 -13.57 -0.60
C ASP A 53 -3.90 -13.13 -1.18
N VAL A 54 -3.91 -12.76 -2.46
CA VAL A 54 -2.71 -12.34 -3.17
C VAL A 54 -2.70 -10.84 -3.34
N PHE A 55 -1.60 -10.24 -2.92
CA PHE A 55 -1.38 -8.81 -2.94
C PHE A 55 -0.32 -8.53 -4.00
N TYR A 56 -0.65 -7.66 -4.95
CA TYR A 56 0.35 -7.01 -5.80
C TYR A 56 0.66 -5.65 -5.18
N GLU A 57 1.88 -5.51 -4.66
CA GLU A 57 2.30 -4.43 -3.80
C GLU A 57 3.29 -3.53 -4.55
N TRP A 58 2.88 -2.31 -4.85
CA TRP A 58 3.73 -1.28 -5.43
C TRP A 58 4.33 -0.41 -4.33
N PHE A 59 5.65 -0.40 -4.26
CA PHE A 59 6.44 0.50 -3.42
C PHE A 59 7.14 1.53 -4.30
N PHE A 60 7.19 2.77 -3.83
CA PHE A 60 7.73 3.90 -4.57
C PHE A 60 8.78 4.63 -3.73
N SER A 61 9.96 4.88 -4.29
CA SER A 61 11.03 5.64 -3.62
C SER A 61 10.88 7.16 -3.77
N ASP A 62 9.88 7.61 -4.53
CA ASP A 62 9.59 9.02 -4.83
C ASP A 62 8.14 9.44 -4.51
N GLN A 63 7.31 8.52 -3.96
CA GLN A 63 5.92 8.81 -3.55
C GLN A 63 5.73 8.55 -2.07
N TRP A 64 4.78 9.27 -1.46
CA TRP A 64 4.43 9.17 -0.03
C TRP A 64 3.33 8.14 0.24
N TYR A 65 3.38 7.02 -0.47
CA TYR A 65 2.45 5.92 -0.31
C TYR A 65 2.97 4.66 -0.99
N ASN A 66 2.45 3.51 -0.58
CA ASN A 66 2.48 2.28 -1.36
C ASN A 66 1.04 1.89 -1.77
N ILE A 67 0.89 0.98 -2.73
CA ILE A 67 -0.42 0.55 -3.21
C ILE A 67 -0.47 -0.97 -3.29
N PHE A 68 -1.43 -1.59 -2.61
CA PHE A 68 -1.66 -3.02 -2.63
C PHE A 68 -2.94 -3.33 -3.39
N GLN A 69 -2.83 -3.91 -4.58
CA GLN A 69 -3.98 -4.47 -5.30
C GLN A 69 -4.28 -5.87 -4.77
N VAL A 70 -5.46 -6.05 -4.20
CA VAL A 70 -5.82 -7.26 -3.45
C VAL A 70 -6.74 -8.16 -4.26
N HIS A 71 -6.36 -9.42 -4.42
CA HIS A 71 -7.14 -10.47 -5.09
C HIS A 71 -7.56 -11.56 -4.11
N GLU A 72 -8.73 -12.15 -4.36
CA GLU A 72 -9.18 -13.32 -3.60
C GLU A 72 -8.38 -14.56 -3.99
N GLY A 73 -7.52 -15.03 -3.09
CA GLY A 73 -6.59 -16.13 -3.40
C GLY A 73 -5.79 -15.87 -4.69
N ASP A 74 -5.57 -16.94 -5.46
CA ASP A 74 -5.01 -16.88 -6.82
C ASP A 74 -6.08 -16.64 -7.91
N SER A 75 -7.30 -16.20 -7.55
CA SER A 75 -8.36 -15.93 -8.53
C SER A 75 -8.18 -14.56 -9.20
N GLN A 76 -8.99 -14.29 -10.24
CA GLN A 76 -9.06 -12.96 -10.86
C GLN A 76 -10.02 -12.00 -10.13
N THR A 77 -10.61 -12.43 -9.01
CA THR A 77 -11.58 -11.63 -8.25
C THR A 77 -10.83 -10.55 -7.49
N LEU A 78 -10.91 -9.33 -8.00
CA LEU A 78 -10.35 -8.14 -7.37
C LEU A 78 -11.21 -7.69 -6.19
N LYS A 79 -10.60 -7.58 -5.01
CA LYS A 79 -11.23 -7.03 -3.79
C LYS A 79 -11.14 -5.50 -3.73
N GLY A 80 -10.08 -4.93 -4.28
CA GLY A 80 -9.85 -3.47 -4.33
C GLY A 80 -8.37 -3.13 -4.25
N TRP A 81 -8.09 -1.89 -3.88
CA TRP A 81 -6.73 -1.40 -3.61
C TRP A 81 -6.65 -0.81 -2.21
N TYR A 82 -5.68 -1.26 -1.43
CA TYR A 82 -5.33 -0.69 -0.13
C TYR A 82 -4.05 0.14 -0.31
N CYS A 83 -4.12 1.44 -0.06
CA CYS A 83 -2.96 2.33 -0.18
C CYS A 83 -2.56 2.80 1.21
N ASN A 84 -1.35 2.43 1.65
CA ASN A 84 -0.80 2.97 2.88
C ASN A 84 -0.15 4.31 2.58
N ILE A 85 -0.44 5.34 3.36
CA ILE A 85 0.30 6.60 3.32
C ILE A 85 1.57 6.41 4.15
N THR A 86 2.71 6.60 3.50
CA THR A 86 4.02 6.28 4.06
C THR A 86 5.03 7.36 3.73
N ARG A 87 6.20 7.34 4.38
CA ARG A 87 7.39 7.98 3.78
C ARG A 87 7.81 7.21 2.51
N PRO A 88 8.57 7.83 1.60
CA PRO A 88 9.08 7.15 0.41
C PRO A 88 9.85 5.88 0.77
N ALA A 89 9.60 4.82 0.01
CA ALA A 89 10.17 3.52 0.28
C ALA A 89 11.68 3.49 0.01
N HIS A 90 12.40 2.78 0.85
CA HIS A 90 13.75 2.33 0.56
C HIS A 90 13.67 1.00 -0.21
N ILE A 91 14.27 0.96 -1.39
CA ILE A 91 14.22 -0.18 -2.30
C ILE A 91 15.65 -0.64 -2.57
N ASP A 92 16.04 -1.75 -1.93
CA ASP A 92 17.34 -2.41 -2.07
C ASP A 92 17.21 -3.71 -2.88
N ALA A 93 18.32 -4.40 -3.11
CA ALA A 93 18.34 -5.64 -3.90
C ALA A 93 17.62 -6.82 -3.22
N ASP A 94 17.63 -6.86 -1.89
CA ASP A 94 17.10 -7.95 -1.06
C ASP A 94 16.04 -7.49 -0.06
N ARG A 95 15.72 -6.19 -0.03
CA ARG A 95 14.71 -5.63 0.88
C ARG A 95 13.96 -4.42 0.33
N VAL A 96 12.70 -4.28 0.72
CA VAL A 96 11.92 -3.03 0.64
C VAL A 96 11.32 -2.69 1.99
N TYR A 97 11.34 -1.42 2.36
CA TYR A 97 10.66 -0.94 3.56
C TYR A 97 10.18 0.51 3.42
N SER A 98 9.17 0.88 4.20
CA SER A 98 8.65 2.24 4.29
C SER A 98 8.07 2.50 5.68
N ASP A 99 8.21 3.73 6.16
CA ASP A 99 7.63 4.15 7.44
C ASP A 99 6.15 4.48 7.25
N ASP A 100 5.28 3.75 7.93
CA ASP A 100 3.83 3.89 7.90
C ASP A 100 3.38 5.14 8.67
N LEU A 101 2.50 5.97 8.10
CA LEU A 101 1.98 7.19 8.74
C LEU A 101 0.56 7.03 9.29
N GLU A 102 0.11 5.80 9.54
CA GLU A 102 -1.18 5.45 10.15
C GLU A 102 -2.41 5.96 9.38
N LEU A 103 -2.24 6.42 8.13
CA LEU A 103 -3.32 6.91 7.28
C LEU A 103 -3.45 6.03 6.06
N ASP A 104 -4.66 5.56 5.77
CA ASP A 104 -4.87 4.59 4.71
C ASP A 104 -6.02 4.99 3.78
N VAL A 105 -5.90 4.62 2.51
CA VAL A 105 -6.95 4.82 1.50
C VAL A 105 -7.35 3.48 0.91
N PHE A 106 -8.62 3.11 1.02
CA PHE A 106 -9.17 1.98 0.30
C PHE A 106 -9.94 2.43 -0.93
N ILE A 107 -9.68 1.77 -2.05
CA ILE A 107 -10.39 2.00 -3.31
C ILE A 107 -11.13 0.72 -3.68
N MET A 108 -12.46 0.82 -3.78
CA MET A 108 -13.31 -0.27 -4.23
C MET A 108 -13.21 -0.44 -5.76
N PRO A 109 -13.53 -1.63 -6.32
CA PRO A 109 -13.53 -1.86 -7.77
C PRO A 109 -14.37 -0.88 -8.59
N ASN A 110 -15.45 -0.34 -8.01
CA ASN A 110 -16.31 0.67 -8.63
C ASN A 110 -15.78 2.12 -8.52
N GLY A 111 -14.58 2.32 -7.98
CA GLY A 111 -13.94 3.62 -7.81
C GLY A 111 -14.35 4.38 -6.54
N THR A 112 -15.19 3.82 -5.67
CA THR A 112 -15.44 4.42 -4.35
C THR A 112 -14.14 4.49 -3.55
N ILE A 113 -13.82 5.68 -3.02
CA ILE A 113 -12.64 5.93 -2.20
C ILE A 113 -13.07 6.12 -0.75
N ILE A 114 -12.45 5.37 0.15
CA ILE A 114 -12.71 5.36 1.60
C ILE A 114 -11.39 5.73 2.29
N LEU A 115 -11.43 6.72 3.18
CA LEU A 115 -10.30 7.10 4.03
C LEU A 115 -10.45 6.35 5.36
N LEU A 116 -9.34 5.85 5.89
CA LEU A 116 -9.27 5.06 7.12
C LEU A 116 -8.26 5.70 8.07
N ASP A 117 -8.44 5.46 9.36
CA ASP A 117 -7.48 5.78 10.42
C ASP A 117 -7.09 7.27 10.50
N GLU A 118 -8.06 8.15 10.18
CA GLU A 118 -7.88 9.61 10.23
C GLU A 118 -7.55 10.12 11.64
N GLU A 119 -8.08 9.48 12.69
CA GLU A 119 -7.85 9.88 14.08
C GLU A 119 -6.43 9.52 14.52
N GLU A 120 -5.95 8.33 14.14
CA GLU A 120 -4.60 7.83 14.37
C GLU A 120 -3.56 8.76 13.71
N PHE A 121 -3.75 9.10 12.43
CA PHE A 121 -2.91 10.07 11.73
C PHE A 121 -2.94 11.48 12.35
N ALA A 122 -4.10 11.92 12.83
CA ALA A 122 -4.23 13.22 13.48
C ALA A 122 -3.46 13.26 14.80
N ALA A 123 -3.36 12.14 15.52
CA ALA A 123 -2.62 12.02 16.78
C ALA A 123 -1.09 12.02 16.60
N LEU A 124 -0.58 11.75 15.40
CA LEU A 124 0.87 11.74 15.13
C LEU A 124 1.51 13.12 15.30
N ASN A 125 2.69 13.15 15.93
CA ASN A 125 3.49 14.38 16.07
C ASN A 125 4.40 14.62 14.85
N LEU A 126 3.79 14.76 13.68
CA LEU A 126 4.48 15.06 12.42
C LEU A 126 4.78 16.55 12.29
N ASN A 127 5.90 16.88 11.64
CA ASN A 127 6.15 18.25 11.23
C ASN A 127 5.19 18.67 10.09
N THR A 128 5.12 19.97 9.83
CA THR A 128 4.20 20.53 8.82
C THR A 128 4.45 19.97 7.42
N ASP A 129 5.72 19.79 7.03
CA ASP A 129 6.06 19.32 5.68
C ASP A 129 5.65 17.86 5.46
N GLU A 130 5.91 16.99 6.44
CA GLU A 130 5.49 15.58 6.40
C GLU A 130 3.97 15.46 6.34
N ARG A 131 3.26 16.21 7.19
CA ARG A 131 1.80 16.22 7.20
C ARG A 131 1.25 16.69 5.85
N MET A 132 1.85 17.72 5.25
CA MET A 132 1.46 18.21 3.93
C MET A 132 1.77 17.20 2.82
N ALA A 133 2.88 16.46 2.92
CA ALA A 133 3.22 15.42 1.95
C ALA A 133 2.22 14.24 1.99
N ALA A 134 1.86 13.77 3.19
CA ALA A 134 0.83 12.76 3.39
C ALA A 134 -0.54 13.18 2.82
N LEU A 135 -0.95 14.44 3.02
CA LEU A 135 -2.22 14.95 2.47
C LEU A 135 -2.17 15.10 0.94
N ARG A 136 -1.01 15.45 0.36
CA ARG A 136 -0.81 15.49 -1.09
C ARG A 136 -0.86 14.10 -1.70
N ALA A 137 -0.28 13.09 -1.04
CA ALA A 137 -0.37 11.70 -1.46
C ALA A 137 -1.82 11.24 -1.67
N ILE A 138 -2.75 11.62 -0.78
CA ILE A 138 -4.17 11.32 -0.95
C ILE A 138 -4.72 11.96 -2.24
N GLN A 139 -4.36 13.20 -2.53
CA GLN A 139 -4.79 13.88 -3.76
C GLN A 139 -4.21 13.20 -5.00
N ASP A 140 -2.95 12.80 -4.95
CA ASP A 140 -2.28 12.10 -6.04
C ASP A 140 -2.94 10.73 -6.30
N ILE A 141 -3.27 9.97 -5.25
CA ILE A 141 -4.04 8.72 -5.36
C ILE A 141 -5.39 8.98 -6.03
N ARG A 142 -6.15 9.98 -5.58
CA ARG A 142 -7.45 10.35 -6.16
C ARG A 142 -7.34 10.68 -7.65
N GLN A 143 -6.31 11.44 -8.04
CA GLN A 143 -6.05 11.77 -9.44
C GLN A 143 -5.70 10.52 -10.25
N ARG A 144 -4.84 9.63 -9.73
CA ARG A 144 -4.44 8.39 -10.39
C ARG A 144 -5.63 7.44 -10.59
N VAL A 145 -6.53 7.34 -9.62
CA VAL A 145 -7.78 6.58 -9.70
C VAL A 145 -8.70 7.18 -10.78
N SER A 146 -8.90 8.50 -10.77
CA SER A 146 -9.72 9.18 -11.78
C SER A 146 -9.16 9.01 -13.19
N ALA A 147 -7.84 9.05 -13.35
CA ALA A 147 -7.15 8.84 -14.62
C ALA A 147 -6.99 7.35 -14.99
N ARG A 148 -7.38 6.42 -14.12
CA ARG A 148 -7.24 4.96 -14.28
C ARG A 148 -5.82 4.54 -14.68
N THR A 149 -4.82 5.22 -14.11
CA THR A 149 -3.41 4.88 -14.32
C THR A 149 -3.04 3.66 -13.48
N ARG A 150 -2.06 2.85 -13.92
CA ARG A 150 -1.59 1.70 -13.12
C ARG A 150 -1.27 2.15 -11.69
N PRO A 151 -1.65 1.38 -10.64
CA PRO A 151 -2.31 0.08 -10.68
C PRO A 151 -3.85 0.11 -10.75
N PHE A 152 -4.46 1.28 -10.94
CA PHE A 152 -5.92 1.49 -10.93
C PHE A 152 -6.61 1.30 -12.30
N THR A 153 -5.95 0.64 -13.26
CA THR A 153 -6.51 0.43 -14.62
C THR A 153 -7.78 -0.42 -14.63
N ALA A 154 -8.03 -1.20 -13.58
CA ALA A 154 -9.21 -2.06 -13.43
C ALA A 154 -10.38 -1.39 -12.68
N VAL A 155 -10.26 -0.11 -12.30
CA VAL A 155 -11.37 0.66 -11.73
C VAL A 155 -12.45 0.84 -12.81
N GLN A 156 -13.70 0.50 -12.47
CA GLN A 156 -14.84 0.47 -13.40
C GLN A 156 -15.36 1.85 -13.77
#